data_AF-R4LB79-F1
#
_entry.id   AF-R4LB79-F1
#
_cell.length_a   1.000
_cell.length_b   1.000
_cell.length_c   1.000
_cell.angle_alpha   90.00
_cell.angle_beta   90.00
_cell.angle_gamma   90.00
#
_symmetry.space_group_name_H-M   'P 1'
#
loop_
_entity.id
_entity.type
_entity.pdbx_description
1 polymer ?
#
loop_
_entity_poly.entity_id
_entity_poly.type
_entity_poly.pdbx_seq_one_letter_code
_entity_poly.pdbx_strand_id
1 'polypeptide(L)'
;MKKPLAVAVVVAGLVAAASVNSIGVASAGQQAAPGTAPAAVATTPAAVVTRVPPALKDSDPSLRYVQDDRTVTVTRKSEPVATVTLASAHWSAHSAEVGLTVAATRPFVVDPAMFTLYDAEGWENQAEQTKPVHVGAGTSTLTLTFTGTPARPEALGWVPQPAGDAVAVWERH
;
A
#
# COMPACT_ATOMS: atom_id res chain seq x y z
N MET A 1 -28.23 -24.37 9.04
CA MET A 1 -27.09 -25.05 9.70
C MET A 1 -25.95 -24.06 9.83
N LYS A 2 -25.47 -23.83 11.05
CA LYS A 2 -24.35 -22.92 11.36
C LYS A 2 -23.02 -23.59 11.00
N LYS A 3 -22.15 -22.89 10.28
CA LYS A 3 -20.69 -23.06 10.32
C LYS A 3 -20.03 -21.68 10.22
N PRO A 4 -19.22 -21.24 11.19
CA PRO A 4 -18.38 -20.06 11.04
C PRO A 4 -17.10 -20.47 10.32
N LEU A 5 -16.69 -19.75 9.27
CA LEU A 5 -15.32 -19.85 8.76
C LEU A 5 -14.55 -18.62 9.23
N ALA A 6 -13.63 -18.89 10.15
CA ALA A 6 -12.63 -17.96 10.62
C ALA A 6 -11.73 -17.54 9.44
N VAL A 7 -11.59 -16.23 9.24
CA VAL A 7 -10.57 -15.68 8.34
C VAL A 7 -9.31 -15.47 9.18
N ALA A 8 -8.28 -16.25 8.88
CA ALA A 8 -6.96 -16.09 9.45
C ALA A 8 -6.28 -14.87 8.81
N VAL A 9 -6.01 -13.84 9.61
CA VAL A 9 -5.10 -12.76 9.21
C VAL A 9 -3.68 -13.22 9.53
N VAL A 10 -2.93 -13.61 8.50
CA VAL A 10 -1.50 -13.88 8.63
C VAL A 10 -0.75 -12.56 8.49
N VAL A 11 -0.43 -11.93 9.62
CA VAL A 11 0.53 -10.82 9.67
C VAL A 11 1.93 -11.44 9.80
N ALA A 12 2.63 -11.59 8.69
CA ALA A 12 4.06 -11.92 8.72
C ALA A 12 4.85 -10.64 9.04
N GLY A 13 5.13 -10.44 10.33
CA GLY A 13 6.05 -9.41 10.80
C GLY A 13 7.50 -9.82 10.55
N LEU A 14 8.23 -9.06 9.74
CA LEU A 14 9.67 -9.20 9.60
C LEU A 14 10.39 -8.27 10.59
N VAL A 15 11.15 -8.89 11.48
CA VAL A 15 12.06 -8.26 12.44
C VAL A 15 13.30 -7.74 11.71
N ALA A 16 13.68 -6.49 11.94
CA ALA A 16 15.04 -6.02 11.67
C ALA A 16 15.64 -5.45 12.95
N ALA A 17 16.66 -6.14 13.44
CA ALA A 17 17.48 -5.79 14.60
C ALA A 17 18.83 -5.18 14.15
N ALA A 18 19.53 -4.63 15.14
CA ALA A 18 20.87 -4.01 15.13
C ALA A 18 20.89 -2.52 14.76
N SER A 19 21.53 -1.64 15.52
CA SER A 19 22.85 -1.82 16.16
C SER A 19 22.95 -1.20 17.55
N VAL A 20 23.42 -2.01 18.51
CA VAL A 20 23.93 -1.57 19.81
C VAL A 20 25.42 -1.28 19.64
N ASN A 21 25.81 -0.02 19.77
CA ASN A 21 27.17 0.41 20.12
C ASN A 21 26.95 1.45 21.22
N SER A 22 27.34 1.23 22.47
CA SER A 22 28.72 1.46 22.89
C SER A 22 28.99 0.84 24.25
N ILE A 23 30.21 0.33 24.36
CA ILE A 23 30.87 -0.24 25.53
C ILE A 23 31.15 0.86 26.56
N GLY A 24 30.94 0.56 27.85
CA GLY A 24 31.41 1.35 28.98
C GLY A 24 31.44 0.47 30.23
N VAL A 25 32.63 0.10 30.66
CA VAL A 25 32.97 -0.96 31.62
C VAL A 25 33.19 -0.37 33.03
N ALA A 26 32.58 -1.02 34.04
CA ALA A 26 32.96 -1.14 35.48
C ALA A 26 33.17 0.16 36.31
N SER A 27 33.07 0.26 37.65
CA SER A 27 33.19 -0.67 38.78
C SER A 27 32.55 -0.05 40.04
N ALA A 28 32.12 -0.93 40.96
CA ALA A 28 32.01 -0.87 42.43
C ALA A 28 31.97 0.47 43.22
N GLY A 29 31.04 0.52 44.20
CA GLY A 29 31.20 1.31 45.43
C GLY A 29 29.89 1.79 46.07
N GLN A 30 29.36 1.05 47.05
CA GLN A 30 28.46 1.61 48.07
C GLN A 30 29.26 2.51 49.03
N GLN A 31 28.80 3.73 49.33
CA GLN A 31 28.56 4.28 50.69
C GLN A 31 28.26 5.81 50.62
N ALA A 32 27.43 6.27 51.57
CA ALA A 32 26.70 7.54 51.63
C ALA A 32 27.50 8.82 52.00
N ALA A 33 26.97 10.01 51.64
CA ALA A 33 26.39 11.06 52.52
C ALA A 33 26.33 12.45 51.78
N PRO A 34 25.66 13.51 52.29
CA PRO A 34 24.76 14.37 51.52
C PRO A 34 25.41 15.68 51.06
N GLY A 35 25.25 16.01 49.77
CA GLY A 35 25.65 17.29 49.20
C GLY A 35 24.56 17.83 48.31
N THR A 36 23.96 18.94 48.73
CA THR A 36 23.01 19.78 48.00
C THR A 36 23.54 20.12 46.61
N ALA A 37 23.00 19.48 45.57
CA ALA A 37 23.14 19.90 44.19
C ALA A 37 21.77 20.36 43.66
N PRO A 38 21.69 21.46 42.90
CA PRO A 38 20.42 21.93 42.36
C PRO A 38 19.85 20.82 41.49
N ALA A 39 18.58 20.47 41.71
CA ALA A 39 17.87 19.48 40.93
C ALA A 39 17.95 19.89 39.45
N ALA A 40 18.83 19.22 38.70
CA ALA A 40 18.84 19.30 37.26
C ALA A 40 17.48 18.76 36.81
N VAL A 41 16.61 19.68 36.40
CA VAL A 41 15.33 19.32 35.80
C VAL A 41 15.67 18.43 34.62
N ALA A 42 15.34 17.15 34.73
CA ALA A 42 15.42 16.25 33.59
C ALA A 42 14.46 16.79 32.55
N THR A 43 14.99 17.51 31.57
CA THR A 43 14.29 17.85 30.34
C THR A 43 14.10 16.54 29.61
N THR A 44 12.99 15.85 29.90
CA THR A 44 12.49 14.78 29.05
C THR A 44 12.39 15.37 27.65
N PRO A 45 13.12 14.84 26.65
CA PRO A 45 12.94 15.30 25.29
C PRO A 45 11.47 15.12 24.97
N ALA A 46 10.78 16.21 24.62
CA ALA A 46 9.41 16.14 24.18
C ALA A 46 9.35 15.10 23.07
N ALA A 47 8.54 14.06 23.26
CA ALA A 47 8.30 13.07 22.23
C ALA A 47 7.79 13.81 21.00
N VAL A 48 8.62 13.88 19.95
CA VAL A 48 8.22 14.49 18.69
C VAL A 48 7.11 13.61 18.13
N VAL A 49 5.87 14.06 18.29
CA VAL A 49 4.70 13.43 17.69
C VAL A 49 4.87 13.57 16.17
N THR A 50 5.39 12.54 15.54
CA THR A 50 5.59 12.51 14.09
C THR A 50 4.20 12.38 13.47
N ARG A 51 3.68 13.48 12.93
CA ARG A 51 2.33 13.52 12.36
C ARG A 51 2.32 12.71 11.07
N VAL A 52 1.60 11.60 11.06
CA VAL A 52 1.39 10.79 9.85
C VAL A 52 0.67 11.66 8.80
N PRO A 53 1.21 11.81 7.58
CA PRO A 53 0.55 12.57 6.54
C PRO A 53 -0.83 11.99 6.21
N PRO A 54 -1.83 12.82 5.85
CA PRO A 54 -3.15 12.31 5.49
C PRO A 54 -3.08 11.39 4.26
N ALA A 55 -4.02 10.46 4.15
CA ALA A 55 -4.08 9.56 3.02
C ALA A 55 -4.42 10.31 1.73
N LEU A 56 -3.76 9.94 0.62
CA LEU A 56 -4.11 10.40 -0.72
C LEU A 56 -4.97 9.34 -1.41
N LYS A 57 -6.02 9.76 -2.08
CA LYS A 57 -6.83 8.87 -2.93
C LYS A 57 -6.22 8.81 -4.32
N ASP A 58 -6.32 7.68 -4.99
CA ASP A 58 -6.00 7.55 -6.42
C ASP A 58 -6.78 8.54 -7.31
N SER A 59 -8.01 8.87 -6.94
CA SER A 59 -8.79 9.90 -7.64
C SER A 59 -8.37 11.35 -7.35
N ASP A 60 -7.32 11.60 -6.55
CA ASP A 60 -6.85 12.96 -6.29
C ASP A 60 -6.30 13.61 -7.59
N PRO A 61 -6.87 14.74 -8.05
CA PRO A 61 -6.53 15.35 -9.32
C PRO A 61 -5.12 15.98 -9.34
N SER A 62 -4.45 16.09 -8.19
CA SER A 62 -3.06 16.54 -8.10
C SER A 62 -2.04 15.44 -8.38
N LEU A 63 -2.49 14.20 -8.55
CA LEU A 63 -1.64 13.06 -8.86
C LEU A 63 -1.36 12.97 -10.36
N ARG A 64 -0.16 12.48 -10.68
CA ARG A 64 0.26 12.14 -12.04
C ARG A 64 0.67 10.68 -12.09
N TYR A 65 0.32 10.04 -13.19
CA TYR A 65 0.51 8.62 -13.45
C TYR A 65 1.46 8.45 -14.62
N VAL A 66 2.47 7.61 -14.47
CA VAL A 66 3.38 7.22 -15.55
C VAL A 66 3.50 5.71 -15.53
N GLN A 67 3.06 5.07 -16.60
CA GLN A 67 3.25 3.64 -16.80
C GLN A 67 4.58 3.37 -17.51
N ASP A 68 5.32 2.40 -16.99
CA ASP A 68 6.46 1.76 -17.63
C ASP A 68 6.31 0.24 -17.48
N ASP A 69 6.04 -0.43 -18.59
CA ASP A 69 5.71 -1.86 -18.64
C ASP A 69 4.58 -2.22 -17.63
N ARG A 70 4.87 -3.09 -16.65
CA ARG A 70 3.91 -3.53 -15.64
C ARG A 70 3.76 -2.60 -14.46
N THR A 71 4.48 -1.49 -14.44
CA THR A 71 4.61 -0.61 -13.27
C THR A 71 3.99 0.76 -13.56
N VAL A 72 3.16 1.24 -12.64
CA VAL A 72 2.59 2.59 -12.67
C VAL A 72 3.16 3.37 -11.49
N THR A 73 3.90 4.43 -11.80
CA THR A 73 4.42 5.35 -10.81
C THR A 73 3.44 6.51 -10.61
N VAL A 74 3.04 6.72 -9.37
CA VAL A 74 2.13 7.79 -8.94
C VAL A 74 2.95 8.87 -8.26
N THR A 75 2.90 10.09 -8.78
CA THR A 75 3.64 11.23 -8.24
C THR A 75 2.72 12.39 -7.88
N ARG A 76 3.13 13.21 -6.92
CA ARG A 76 2.50 14.48 -6.59
C ARG A 76 3.56 15.57 -6.55
N LYS A 77 3.45 16.59 -7.40
CA LYS A 77 4.46 17.66 -7.52
C LYS A 77 5.90 17.09 -7.69
N SER A 78 6.04 16.04 -8.51
CA SER A 78 7.30 15.31 -8.76
C SER A 78 7.84 14.46 -7.59
N GLU A 79 7.15 14.38 -6.45
CA GLU A 79 7.48 13.45 -5.37
C GLU A 79 6.74 12.11 -5.55
N PRO A 80 7.40 10.96 -5.39
CA PRO A 80 6.76 9.65 -5.47
C PRO A 80 5.82 9.42 -4.28
N VAL A 81 4.57 9.06 -4.58
CA VAL A 81 3.52 8.76 -3.60
C VAL A 81 3.31 7.24 -3.49
N ALA A 82 3.17 6.58 -4.63
CA ALA A 82 2.96 5.15 -4.70
C ALA A 82 3.50 4.59 -6.02
N THR A 83 3.79 3.29 -6.02
CA THR A 83 4.07 2.50 -7.20
C THR A 83 3.12 1.31 -7.19
N VAL A 84 2.38 1.13 -8.27
CA VAL A 84 1.44 0.01 -8.46
C VAL A 84 1.99 -0.89 -9.54
N THR A 85 2.26 -2.15 -9.22
CA THR A 85 2.86 -3.12 -10.16
C THR A 85 1.91 -4.28 -10.37
N LEU A 86 1.69 -4.67 -11.63
CA LEU A 86 1.00 -5.92 -11.95
C LEU A 86 1.91 -7.10 -11.60
N ALA A 87 1.60 -7.77 -10.49
CA ALA A 87 2.38 -8.90 -9.98
C ALA A 87 1.91 -10.24 -10.57
N SER A 88 0.60 -10.41 -10.74
CA SER A 88 0.02 -11.61 -11.34
C SER A 88 -1.26 -11.27 -12.10
N ALA A 89 -1.55 -12.07 -13.13
CA ALA A 89 -2.83 -12.05 -13.81
C ALA A 89 -3.19 -13.46 -14.28
N HIS A 90 -4.38 -13.90 -13.89
CA HIS A 90 -4.94 -15.19 -14.27
C HIS A 90 -6.22 -14.94 -15.06
N TRP A 91 -6.16 -15.19 -16.37
CA TRP A 91 -7.26 -14.99 -17.30
C TRP A 91 -7.96 -16.32 -17.60
N SER A 92 -9.27 -16.40 -17.39
CA SER A 92 -10.10 -17.54 -17.77
C SER A 92 -11.08 -17.16 -18.89
N ALA A 93 -11.95 -18.07 -19.33
CA ALA A 93 -12.92 -17.77 -20.38
C ALA A 93 -13.95 -16.69 -19.98
N HIS A 94 -14.30 -16.60 -18.69
CA HIS A 94 -15.39 -15.74 -18.18
C HIS A 94 -15.04 -15.05 -16.85
N SER A 95 -13.76 -15.02 -16.49
CA SER A 95 -13.30 -14.41 -15.26
C SER A 95 -11.83 -14.03 -15.33
N ALA A 96 -11.43 -13.14 -14.43
CA ALA A 96 -10.04 -12.80 -14.18
C ALA A 96 -9.75 -12.67 -12.69
N GLU A 97 -8.54 -13.03 -12.30
CA GLU A 97 -7.97 -12.67 -11.00
C GLU A 97 -6.65 -11.94 -11.24
N VAL A 98 -6.53 -10.73 -10.71
CA VAL A 98 -5.37 -9.85 -10.90
C VAL A 98 -4.78 -9.52 -9.54
N GLY A 99 -3.48 -9.81 -9.36
CA GLY A 99 -2.70 -9.40 -8.21
C GLY A 99 -1.87 -8.16 -8.51
N LEU A 100 -2.11 -7.08 -7.76
CA LEU A 100 -1.33 -5.85 -7.78
C LEU A 100 -0.49 -5.73 -6.51
N THR A 101 0.75 -5.28 -6.66
CA THR A 101 1.58 -4.82 -5.53
C THR A 101 1.55 -3.31 -5.47
N VAL A 102 1.18 -2.76 -4.32
CA VAL A 102 1.15 -1.32 -4.06
C VAL A 102 2.25 -0.98 -3.05
N ALA A 103 3.29 -0.31 -3.50
CA ALA A 103 4.36 0.22 -2.67
C ALA A 103 4.14 1.72 -2.46
N ALA A 104 3.68 2.14 -1.28
CA ALA A 104 3.34 3.52 -0.98
C ALA A 104 4.33 4.15 0.01
N THR A 105 4.71 5.40 -0.23
CA THR A 105 5.60 6.17 0.67
C THR A 105 4.83 6.82 1.83
N ARG A 106 3.50 6.84 1.73
CA ARG A 106 2.55 7.41 2.70
C ARG A 106 1.21 6.67 2.58
N PRO A 107 0.25 6.89 3.49
CA PRO A 107 -1.07 6.29 3.33
C PRO A 107 -1.70 6.64 1.97
N PHE A 108 -2.19 5.64 1.27
CA PHE A 108 -2.75 5.74 -0.07
C PHE A 108 -4.05 4.93 -0.14
N VAL A 109 -5.08 5.46 -0.77
CA VAL A 109 -6.38 4.79 -0.93
C VAL A 109 -6.56 4.47 -2.39
N VAL A 110 -6.69 3.17 -2.69
CA VAL A 110 -6.96 2.66 -4.03
C VAL A 110 -8.43 2.27 -4.09
N ASP A 111 -9.16 2.75 -5.10
CA ASP A 111 -10.54 2.36 -5.34
C ASP A 111 -10.59 1.28 -6.44
N PRO A 112 -10.91 0.02 -6.09
CA PRO A 112 -11.07 -1.05 -7.08
C PRO A 112 -12.06 -0.74 -8.20
N ALA A 113 -13.04 0.14 -7.97
CA ALA A 113 -14.00 0.55 -8.99
C ALA A 113 -13.36 1.37 -10.13
N MET A 114 -12.13 1.86 -9.94
CA MET A 114 -11.36 2.55 -10.98
C MET A 114 -10.65 1.58 -11.93
N PHE A 115 -10.75 0.26 -11.70
CA PHE A 115 -10.16 -0.75 -12.57
C PHE A 115 -11.24 -1.34 -13.48
N THR A 116 -10.92 -1.35 -14.78
CA THR A 116 -11.79 -1.88 -15.81
C THR A 116 -11.08 -3.01 -16.52
N LEU A 117 -11.73 -4.16 -16.63
CA LEU A 117 -11.23 -5.28 -17.40
C LEU A 117 -11.85 -5.27 -18.80
N TYR A 118 -10.99 -5.25 -19.81
CA TYR A 118 -11.38 -5.31 -21.21
C TYR A 118 -11.27 -6.74 -21.71
N ASP A 119 -12.33 -7.23 -22.36
CA ASP A 119 -12.32 -8.52 -23.02
C ASP A 119 -11.99 -8.44 -24.53
N ALA A 120 -11.85 -9.61 -25.15
CA ALA A 120 -11.49 -9.73 -26.57
C ALA A 120 -12.50 -9.10 -27.55
N GLU A 121 -13.71 -8.81 -27.08
CA GLU A 121 -14.76 -8.15 -27.87
C GLU A 121 -14.86 -6.65 -27.56
N GLY A 122 -14.02 -6.15 -26.64
CA GLY A 122 -13.99 -4.75 -26.21
C GLY A 122 -15.01 -4.41 -25.13
N TRP A 123 -15.66 -5.38 -24.49
CA TRP A 123 -16.56 -5.09 -23.36
C TRP A 123 -15.78 -4.76 -22.09
N GLU A 124 -16.34 -3.84 -21.33
CA GLU A 124 -15.83 -3.40 -20.04
C GLU A 124 -16.48 -4.16 -18.89
N ASN A 125 -15.67 -4.68 -17.98
CA ASN A 125 -16.11 -5.41 -16.80
C ASN A 125 -15.49 -4.77 -15.56
N GLN A 126 -16.31 -4.56 -14.52
CA GLN A 126 -15.85 -3.96 -13.26
C GLN A 126 -15.36 -5.05 -12.28
N ALA A 127 -14.45 -4.66 -11.39
CA ALA A 127 -14.04 -5.53 -10.28
C ALA A 127 -15.23 -5.80 -9.35
N GLU A 128 -15.30 -7.02 -8.80
CA GLU A 128 -16.28 -7.37 -7.77
C GLU A 128 -16.08 -6.57 -6.48
N GLN A 129 -14.83 -6.23 -6.19
CA GLN A 129 -14.50 -5.38 -5.07
C GLN A 129 -14.97 -3.95 -5.40
N THR A 130 -15.78 -3.36 -4.52
CA THR A 130 -16.31 -2.00 -4.69
C THR A 130 -15.96 -1.07 -3.53
N LYS A 131 -15.24 -1.59 -2.53
CA LYS A 131 -14.85 -0.81 -1.36
C LYS A 131 -13.43 -0.28 -1.53
N PRO A 132 -13.19 1.02 -1.29
CA PRO A 132 -11.84 1.56 -1.30
C PRO A 132 -10.92 0.86 -0.29
N VAL A 133 -9.73 0.51 -0.74
CA VAL A 133 -8.71 -0.18 0.04
C VAL A 133 -7.71 0.83 0.57
N HIS A 134 -7.53 0.86 1.89
CA HIS A 134 -6.57 1.74 2.55
C HIS A 134 -5.23 1.03 2.69
N VAL A 135 -4.22 1.58 2.03
CA VAL A 135 -2.85 1.09 2.06
C VAL A 135 -2.04 2.00 2.98
N GLY A 136 -1.35 1.43 3.96
CA GLY A 136 -0.38 2.17 4.78
C GLY A 136 0.86 2.55 3.98
N ALA A 137 1.80 3.26 4.60
CA ALA A 137 3.14 3.35 4.05
C ALA A 137 3.79 1.96 4.08
N GLY A 138 4.54 1.60 3.03
CA GLY A 138 5.12 0.28 2.83
C GLY A 138 4.53 -0.44 1.62
N THR A 139 4.70 -1.76 1.58
CA THR A 139 4.22 -2.60 0.48
C THR A 139 2.98 -3.37 0.92
N SER A 140 1.97 -3.45 0.06
CA SER A 140 0.76 -4.25 0.26
C SER A 140 0.30 -4.88 -1.04
N THR A 141 -0.49 -5.94 -0.95
CA THR A 141 -1.09 -6.62 -2.09
C THR A 141 -2.55 -6.25 -2.22
N LEU A 142 -3.00 -5.97 -3.44
CA LEU A 142 -4.39 -5.79 -3.81
C LEU A 142 -4.78 -6.87 -4.82
N THR A 143 -5.78 -7.67 -4.50
CA THR A 143 -6.33 -8.66 -5.43
C THR A 143 -7.65 -8.13 -5.98
N LEU A 144 -7.77 -8.11 -7.30
CA LEU A 144 -8.99 -7.78 -8.03
C LEU A 144 -9.57 -9.05 -8.64
N THR A 145 -10.87 -9.24 -8.48
CA THR A 145 -11.61 -10.38 -9.03
C THR A 145 -12.66 -9.85 -9.98
N PHE A 146 -12.77 -10.48 -11.14
CA PHE A 146 -13.77 -10.19 -12.15
C PHE A 146 -14.44 -11.50 -12.52
N THR A 147 -15.77 -11.57 -12.45
CA THR A 147 -16.54 -12.75 -12.85
C THR A 147 -17.66 -12.37 -13.78
N GLY A 148 -18.15 -13.36 -14.54
CA GLY A 148 -19.25 -13.16 -15.46
C GLY A 148 -18.89 -12.32 -16.68
N THR A 149 -17.59 -12.29 -17.06
CA THR A 149 -17.18 -11.59 -18.28
C THR A 149 -17.77 -12.32 -19.49
N PRO A 150 -18.39 -11.59 -20.44
CA PRO A 150 -19.09 -12.23 -21.56
C PRO A 150 -18.11 -12.96 -22.48
N ALA A 151 -16.93 -12.37 -22.70
CA ALA A 151 -15.83 -13.00 -23.40
C ALA A 151 -14.58 -13.14 -22.52
N ARG A 152 -13.54 -13.72 -23.13
CA ARG A 152 -12.23 -13.92 -22.48
C ARG A 152 -11.56 -12.56 -22.23
N PRO A 153 -11.12 -12.26 -21.00
CA PRO A 153 -10.35 -11.07 -20.70
C PRO A 153 -9.00 -11.00 -21.43
N GLU A 154 -8.62 -9.79 -21.86
CA GLU A 154 -7.36 -9.54 -22.57
C GLU A 154 -6.52 -8.43 -21.95
N ALA A 155 -7.14 -7.45 -21.29
CA ALA A 155 -6.41 -6.36 -20.66
C ALA A 155 -7.09 -5.84 -19.40
N LEU A 156 -6.28 -5.30 -18.50
CA LEU A 156 -6.73 -4.53 -17.34
C LEU A 156 -6.37 -3.06 -17.54
N GLY A 157 -7.35 -2.18 -17.46
CA GLY A 157 -7.17 -0.74 -17.36
C GLY A 157 -7.26 -0.22 -15.93
N TRP A 158 -6.53 0.84 -15.64
CA TRP A 158 -6.76 1.68 -14.47
C TRP A 158 -7.14 3.09 -14.91
N VAL A 159 -8.33 3.53 -14.51
CA VAL A 159 -8.94 4.82 -14.84
C VAL A 159 -9.24 5.57 -13.53
N PRO A 160 -8.23 6.14 -12.84
CA PRO A 160 -8.41 6.76 -11.53
C PRO A 160 -9.26 8.05 -11.57
N GLN A 161 -9.60 8.56 -12.75
CA GLN A 161 -10.47 9.71 -12.93
C GLN A 161 -11.72 9.29 -13.71
N PRO A 162 -12.94 9.45 -13.16
CA PRO A 162 -14.18 8.91 -13.74
C PRO A 162 -14.62 9.50 -15.09
N ALA A 163 -13.84 10.39 -15.70
CA ALA A 163 -14.06 10.96 -17.03
C ALA A 163 -12.76 11.09 -17.85
N GLY A 164 -11.71 10.37 -17.46
CA GLY A 164 -10.42 10.38 -18.14
C GLY A 164 -10.18 9.10 -18.95
N ASP A 165 -9.22 9.16 -19.87
CA ASP A 165 -8.67 7.97 -20.51
C ASP A 165 -7.95 7.08 -19.49
N ALA A 166 -7.79 5.79 -19.81
CA ALA A 166 -7.01 4.87 -18.99
C ALA A 166 -5.57 5.39 -18.84
N VAL A 167 -5.11 5.54 -17.60
CA VAL A 167 -3.74 5.99 -17.29
C VAL A 167 -2.75 4.83 -17.27
N ALA A 168 -3.27 3.61 -17.19
CA ALA A 168 -2.49 2.39 -17.32
C ALA A 168 -3.32 1.30 -17.99
N VAL A 169 -2.67 0.52 -18.86
CA VAL A 169 -3.25 -0.67 -19.50
C VAL A 169 -2.24 -1.80 -19.42
N TRP A 170 -2.64 -2.90 -18.80
CA TRP A 170 -1.86 -4.13 -18.75
C TRP A 170 -2.49 -5.16 -19.67
N GLU A 171 -1.89 -5.35 -20.83
CA GLU A 171 -2.33 -6.32 -21.83
C GLU A 171 -1.77 -7.71 -21.57
N ARG A 172 -2.44 -8.70 -22.14
CA ARG A 172 -1.95 -10.06 -22.23
C ARG A 172 -0.93 -10.17 -23.37
N HIS A 173 0.32 -10.51 -23.03
CA HIS A 173 1.33 -10.96 -23.99
C HIS A 173 1.15 -12.45 -24.35
#